data_AF-A0A4X1W4P0-F1
#
_entry.id   AF-A0A4X1W4P0-F1
#
_cell.length_a   1.000
_cell.length_b   1.000
_cell.length_c   1.000
_cell.angle_alpha   90.00
_cell.angle_beta   90.00
_cell.angle_gamma   90.00
#
_symmetry.space_group_name_H-M   'P 1'
#
loop_
_entity.id
_entity.type
_entity.pdbx_description
1 polymer ?
#
loop_
_entity_poly.entity_id
_entity_poly.type
_entity_poly.pdbx_seq_one_letter_code
_entity_poly.pdbx_strand_id
1 'polypeptide(L)'
;MWYVSTRGMAPRVNFEGALFSGYAPDGGLYMPEELPQLVGETLRQWSGLSYAGLVKALCSLFIGPELIPKDDLNDLIDRAFSRFRHKEVVHLCRLRNGLNVLELWHGVTYAFKDLSLCCTAQFLQYFLEKRKKHITVVVGTSGDTGSAAIESVQGAKNVDIIVLLPKGRCTKIQELQMTTVLRENVHVFGVCTYSAQKGEVPPCQLTCHIGTEGRTSTL
;
A
#
# COMPACT_ATOMS: atom_id res chain seq x y z
N MET A 1 -16.66 -3.26 -12.43
CA MET A 1 -16.89 -2.41 -11.23
C MET A 1 -16.43 -0.99 -11.52
N TRP A 2 -17.21 0.03 -11.13
CA TRP A 2 -16.84 1.44 -11.23
C TRP A 2 -16.50 2.02 -9.85
N TYR A 3 -15.68 3.06 -9.85
CA TYR A 3 -15.26 3.81 -8.67
C TYR A 3 -15.61 5.29 -8.84
N VAL A 4 -16.15 5.88 -7.79
CA VAL A 4 -16.59 7.29 -7.73
C VAL A 4 -15.81 8.03 -6.65
N SER A 5 -15.62 9.33 -6.83
CA SER A 5 -15.01 10.16 -5.80
C SER A 5 -15.97 10.33 -4.62
N THR A 6 -15.44 10.30 -3.40
CA THR A 6 -16.19 10.66 -2.18
C THR A 6 -16.70 12.10 -2.17
N ARG A 7 -16.22 12.97 -3.06
CA ARG A 7 -16.72 14.34 -3.24
C ARG A 7 -17.69 14.49 -4.42
N GLY A 8 -17.88 13.45 -5.23
CA GLY A 8 -18.88 13.40 -6.30
C GLY A 8 -18.64 14.34 -7.49
N MET A 9 -17.52 15.07 -7.54
CA MET A 9 -17.23 16.07 -8.58
C MET A 9 -16.19 15.59 -9.60
N ALA A 10 -15.64 14.40 -9.42
CA ALA A 10 -14.75 13.76 -10.39
C ALA A 10 -15.48 12.74 -11.27
N PRO A 11 -15.01 12.53 -12.52
CA PRO A 11 -15.47 11.42 -13.35
C PRO A 11 -15.28 10.08 -12.64
N ARG A 12 -16.23 9.16 -12.85
CA ARG A 12 -16.06 7.76 -12.43
C ARG A 12 -14.91 7.11 -13.20
N VAL A 13 -14.22 6.20 -12.55
CA VAL A 13 -13.08 5.46 -13.11
C VAL A 13 -13.24 3.97 -12.85
N ASN A 14 -12.56 3.13 -13.64
CA ASN A 14 -12.44 1.71 -13.33
C ASN A 14 -11.32 1.47 -12.29
N PHE A 15 -11.10 0.22 -11.87
CA PHE A 15 -10.07 -0.11 -10.88
C PHE A 15 -8.67 0.40 -11.26
N GLU A 16 -8.27 0.23 -12.52
CA GLU A 16 -6.97 0.70 -13.02
C GLU A 16 -6.85 2.24 -12.93
N GLY A 17 -7.92 2.96 -13.29
CA GLY A 17 -7.95 4.41 -13.15
C GLY A 17 -7.86 4.86 -11.69
N ALA A 18 -8.55 4.18 -10.78
CA ALA A 18 -8.46 4.46 -9.34
C ALA A 18 -7.04 4.20 -8.80
N LEU A 19 -6.43 3.08 -9.21
CA LEU A 19 -5.09 2.67 -8.81
C LEU A 19 -4.02 3.71 -9.17
N PHE A 20 -4.05 4.27 -10.38
CA PHE A 20 -3.05 5.26 -10.81
C PHE A 20 -3.36 6.70 -10.41
N SER A 21 -4.61 7.03 -10.10
CA SER A 21 -4.96 8.41 -9.72
C SER A 21 -4.50 8.75 -8.30
N GLY A 22 -4.55 7.77 -7.38
CA GLY A 22 -4.33 8.00 -5.95
C GLY A 22 -5.48 8.81 -5.34
N TYR A 23 -5.47 10.13 -5.56
CA TYR A 23 -6.59 11.02 -5.24
C TYR A 23 -7.45 11.27 -6.48
N ALA A 24 -8.75 11.49 -6.25
CA ALA A 24 -9.62 11.99 -7.32
C ALA A 24 -9.26 13.45 -7.65
N PRO A 25 -9.48 13.91 -8.90
CA PRO A 25 -9.20 15.30 -9.32
C PRO A 25 -9.89 16.39 -8.48
N ASP A 26 -10.99 16.05 -7.81
CA ASP A 26 -11.71 16.94 -6.90
C ASP A 26 -11.16 16.95 -5.46
N GLY A 27 -10.03 16.26 -5.23
CA GLY A 27 -9.39 16.07 -3.93
C GLY A 27 -10.08 15.03 -3.03
N GLY A 28 -11.05 14.28 -3.57
CA GLY A 28 -11.69 13.15 -2.89
C GLY A 28 -10.87 11.86 -2.99
N LEU A 29 -11.42 10.79 -2.43
CA LEU A 29 -10.89 9.43 -2.54
C LEU A 29 -11.81 8.61 -3.45
N TYR A 30 -11.25 7.70 -4.24
CA TYR A 30 -12.06 6.77 -5.01
C TYR A 30 -12.58 5.64 -4.12
N MET A 31 -13.90 5.42 -4.17
CA MET A 31 -14.60 4.32 -3.51
C MET A 31 -15.43 3.56 -4.57
N PRO A 32 -15.66 2.25 -4.40
CA PRO A 32 -16.51 1.52 -5.32
C PRO A 32 -17.91 2.15 -5.34
N GLU A 33 -18.51 2.26 -6.52
CA GLU A 33 -19.85 2.84 -6.73
C GLU A 33 -20.91 2.06 -5.92
N GLU A 34 -20.71 0.75 -5.76
CA GLU A 34 -21.55 -0.12 -4.94
C GLU A 34 -20.67 -1.07 -4.11
N LEU A 35 -21.09 -1.35 -2.88
CA LEU A 35 -20.45 -2.37 -2.04
C LEU A 35 -21.07 -3.75 -2.31
N PRO A 36 -20.27 -4.73 -2.78
CA PRO A 36 -20.74 -6.10 -3.00
C PRO A 36 -21.39 -6.69 -1.75
N GLN A 37 -22.58 -7.24 -1.89
CA GLN A 37 -23.28 -7.89 -0.79
C GLN A 37 -22.87 -9.35 -0.69
N LEU A 38 -22.43 -9.76 0.50
CA LEU A 38 -22.06 -11.15 0.80
C LEU A 38 -23.17 -11.83 1.60
N VAL A 39 -23.69 -12.94 1.07
CA VAL A 39 -24.68 -13.75 1.78
C VAL A 39 -24.00 -14.74 2.74
N GLY A 40 -24.73 -15.18 3.77
CA GLY A 40 -24.18 -16.05 4.81
C GLY A 40 -23.65 -17.39 4.29
N GLU A 41 -24.16 -17.89 3.17
CA GLU A 41 -23.62 -19.08 2.53
C GLU A 41 -22.21 -18.85 1.96
N THR A 42 -22.00 -17.73 1.27
CA THR A 42 -20.68 -17.34 0.75
C THR A 42 -19.69 -17.20 1.90
N LEU A 43 -20.08 -16.55 3.00
CA LEU A 43 -19.22 -16.42 4.18
C LEU A 43 -18.84 -17.78 4.80
N ARG A 44 -19.78 -18.73 4.85
CA ARG A 44 -19.50 -20.11 5.31
C ARG A 44 -18.51 -20.81 4.39
N GLN A 45 -18.68 -20.70 3.07
CA GLN A 45 -17.74 -21.26 2.11
C GLN A 45 -16.34 -20.63 2.25
N TRP A 46 -16.29 -19.32 2.46
CA TRP A 46 -15.03 -18.57 2.56
C TRP A 46 -14.29 -18.80 3.87
N SER A 47 -14.97 -19.26 4.92
CA SER A 47 -14.35 -19.58 6.22
C SER A 47 -13.27 -20.67 6.15
N GLY A 48 -13.31 -21.51 5.11
CA GLY A 48 -12.30 -22.55 4.86
C GLY A 48 -11.15 -22.14 3.94
N LEU A 49 -11.16 -20.91 3.40
CA LEU A 49 -10.12 -20.44 2.49
C LEU A 49 -8.83 -20.11 3.25
N SER A 50 -7.69 -20.33 2.58
CA SER A 50 -6.43 -19.71 3.01
C SER A 50 -6.53 -18.19 2.91
N TYR A 51 -5.65 -17.46 3.61
CA TYR A 51 -5.63 -16.00 3.54
C TYR A 51 -5.51 -15.49 2.09
N ALA A 52 -4.57 -16.05 1.31
CA ALA A 52 -4.42 -15.72 -0.11
C ALA A 52 -5.69 -16.07 -0.92
N GLY A 53 -6.32 -17.22 -0.64
CA GLY A 53 -7.58 -17.62 -1.27
C GLY A 53 -8.72 -16.63 -1.00
N LEU A 54 -8.82 -16.15 0.25
CA LEU A 54 -9.79 -15.14 0.65
C LEU A 54 -9.52 -13.80 -0.03
N VAL A 55 -8.26 -13.37 -0.12
CA VAL A 55 -7.88 -12.13 -0.82
C VAL A 55 -8.20 -12.23 -2.31
N LYS A 56 -7.93 -13.36 -2.98
CA LYS A 56 -8.33 -13.60 -4.37
C LYS A 56 -9.83 -13.46 -4.57
N ALA A 57 -10.62 -14.08 -3.69
CA ALA A 57 -12.08 -14.04 -3.74
C ALA A 57 -12.61 -12.61 -3.52
N LEU A 58 -12.07 -11.87 -2.54
CA LEU A 58 -12.41 -10.48 -2.28
C LEU A 58 -12.03 -9.56 -3.44
N CYS A 59 -10.79 -9.63 -3.93
CA CYS A 59 -10.33 -8.80 -5.05
C CYS A 59 -11.17 -9.01 -6.30
N SER A 60 -11.64 -10.24 -6.56
CA SER A 60 -12.50 -10.55 -7.71
C SER A 60 -13.87 -9.84 -7.68
N LEU A 61 -14.32 -9.37 -6.51
CA LEU A 61 -15.55 -8.58 -6.40
C LEU A 61 -15.35 -7.11 -6.82
N PHE A 62 -14.12 -6.63 -6.70
CA PHE A 62 -13.75 -5.23 -6.92
C PHE A 62 -13.04 -5.01 -8.26
N ILE A 63 -12.40 -6.06 -8.78
CA ILE A 63 -11.64 -6.04 -10.03
C ILE A 63 -12.34 -6.96 -11.02
N GLY A 64 -12.91 -6.37 -12.08
CA GLY A 64 -13.59 -7.15 -13.10
C GLY A 64 -12.62 -7.95 -13.97
N PRO A 65 -13.02 -9.15 -14.45
CA PRO A 65 -12.18 -10.02 -15.27
C PRO A 65 -11.76 -9.39 -16.62
N GLU A 66 -12.47 -8.35 -17.07
CA GLU A 66 -12.11 -7.55 -18.23
C GLU A 66 -10.83 -6.72 -18.04
N LEU A 67 -10.48 -6.40 -16.79
CA LEU A 67 -9.26 -5.66 -16.45
C LEU A 67 -8.10 -6.62 -16.15
N ILE A 68 -8.36 -7.58 -15.27
CA ILE A 68 -7.41 -8.61 -14.85
C ILE A 68 -8.12 -9.97 -14.92
N PRO A 69 -7.78 -10.82 -15.91
CA PRO A 69 -8.29 -12.19 -15.96
C PRO A 69 -8.08 -12.93 -14.63
N LYS A 70 -8.96 -13.87 -14.32
CA LYS A 70 -8.97 -14.57 -13.02
C LYS A 70 -7.64 -15.26 -12.71
N ASP A 71 -7.03 -15.89 -13.70
CA ASP A 71 -5.76 -16.60 -13.52
C ASP A 71 -4.61 -15.61 -13.25
N ASP A 72 -4.56 -14.51 -14.01
CA ASP A 72 -3.60 -13.42 -13.76
C ASP A 72 -3.79 -12.82 -12.37
N LEU A 73 -5.03 -12.57 -11.93
CA LEU A 73 -5.34 -12.05 -10.59
C LEU A 73 -4.85 -13.01 -9.51
N ASN A 74 -5.08 -14.30 -9.67
CA ASN A 74 -4.61 -15.32 -8.73
C ASN A 74 -3.09 -15.32 -8.63
N ASP A 75 -2.40 -15.29 -9.77
CA ASP A 75 -0.94 -15.27 -9.83
C ASP A 75 -0.35 -14.02 -9.20
N LEU A 76 -0.97 -12.85 -9.41
CA LEU A 76 -0.55 -11.58 -8.80
C LEU A 76 -0.65 -11.66 -7.27
N ILE A 77 -1.75 -12.20 -6.73
CA ILE A 77 -1.92 -12.36 -5.29
C ILE A 77 -0.94 -13.39 -4.70
N ASP A 78 -0.70 -14.50 -5.40
CA ASP A 78 0.28 -15.50 -4.94
C ASP A 78 1.70 -14.93 -4.90
N ARG A 79 2.09 -14.15 -5.93
CA ARG A 79 3.37 -13.42 -5.93
C ARG A 79 3.46 -12.43 -4.77
N ALA A 80 2.39 -11.67 -4.50
CA ALA A 80 2.37 -10.70 -3.40
C ALA A 80 2.65 -11.34 -2.03
N PHE A 81 2.14 -12.55 -1.78
CA PHE A 81 2.31 -13.24 -0.49
C PHE A 81 3.48 -14.24 -0.45
N SER A 82 4.16 -14.49 -1.57
CA SER A 82 5.24 -15.48 -1.70
C SER A 82 6.42 -15.30 -0.72
N ARG A 83 6.64 -14.06 -0.25
CA ARG A 83 7.77 -13.70 0.63
C ARG A 83 7.37 -13.54 2.10
N PHE A 84 6.13 -13.88 2.46
CA PHE A 84 5.71 -13.94 3.85
C PHE A 84 6.29 -15.19 4.50
N ARG A 85 6.84 -15.02 5.71
CA ARG A 85 7.57 -16.08 6.42
C ARG A 85 6.64 -17.07 7.10
N HIS A 86 5.43 -16.62 7.44
CA HIS A 86 4.42 -17.43 8.08
C HIS A 86 3.47 -18.01 7.04
N LYS A 87 3.25 -19.34 7.09
CA LYS A 87 2.39 -20.06 6.13
C LYS A 87 0.97 -19.51 6.02
N GLU A 88 0.45 -18.95 7.11
CA GLU A 88 -0.91 -18.39 7.15
C GLU A 88 -0.98 -16.95 6.67
N VAL A 89 0.16 -16.30 6.39
CA VAL A 89 0.33 -14.86 6.10
C VAL A 89 -0.05 -13.97 7.29
N VAL A 90 -1.24 -14.17 7.85
CA VAL A 90 -1.77 -13.57 9.07
C VAL A 90 -2.08 -14.68 10.07
N HIS A 91 -1.62 -14.54 11.32
CA HIS A 91 -1.82 -15.54 12.37
C HIS A 91 -2.69 -15.00 13.51
N LEU A 92 -3.63 -15.79 14.01
CA LEU A 92 -4.44 -15.41 15.18
C LEU A 92 -3.89 -16.10 16.44
N CYS A 93 -3.06 -15.39 17.19
CA CYS A 93 -2.50 -15.86 18.45
C CYS A 93 -3.54 -15.73 19.57
N ARG A 94 -3.87 -16.85 20.23
CA ARG A 94 -4.83 -16.89 21.34
C ARG A 94 -4.10 -16.87 22.67
N LEU A 95 -4.35 -15.84 23.48
CA LEU A 95 -3.77 -15.63 24.81
C LEU A 95 -4.76 -16.03 25.91
N ARG A 96 -4.32 -15.90 27.17
CA ARG A 96 -5.17 -16.19 28.34
C ARG A 96 -6.38 -15.26 28.39
N ASN A 97 -7.44 -15.73 29.06
CA ASN A 97 -8.68 -14.97 29.30
C ASN A 97 -9.41 -14.54 28.02
N GLY A 98 -9.26 -15.29 26.92
CA GLY A 98 -9.94 -15.01 25.65
C GLY A 98 -9.40 -13.81 24.87
N LEU A 99 -8.26 -13.24 25.30
CA LEU A 99 -7.56 -12.21 24.53
C LEU A 99 -6.95 -12.84 23.27
N ASN A 100 -7.22 -12.26 22.10
CA ASN A 100 -6.63 -12.72 20.84
C ASN A 100 -5.82 -11.58 20.21
N VAL A 101 -4.67 -11.92 19.63
CA VAL A 101 -3.80 -10.99 18.90
C VAL A 101 -3.72 -11.45 17.45
N LEU A 102 -4.09 -10.57 16.53
CA LEU A 102 -3.94 -10.81 15.10
C LEU A 102 -2.56 -10.33 14.65
N GLU A 103 -1.69 -11.27 14.33
CA GLU A 103 -0.33 -11.01 13.92
C GLU A 103 -0.28 -10.66 12.43
N LEU A 104 0.05 -9.41 12.14
CA LEU A 104 0.09 -8.84 10.78
C LEU A 104 1.52 -8.54 10.29
N TRP A 105 2.55 -8.99 11.01
CA TRP A 105 3.95 -8.60 10.80
C TRP A 105 4.80 -9.72 10.20
N HIS A 106 4.18 -10.71 9.56
CA HIS A 106 4.92 -11.86 9.01
C HIS A 106 5.51 -11.63 7.61
N GLY A 107 5.34 -10.41 7.08
CA GLY A 107 5.98 -9.96 5.86
C GLY A 107 7.48 -9.70 6.03
N VAL A 108 8.12 -9.23 4.96
CA VAL A 108 9.58 -9.02 4.95
C VAL A 108 9.98 -7.86 5.86
N THR A 109 9.15 -6.82 5.97
CA THR A 109 9.49 -5.60 6.73
C THR A 109 8.98 -5.63 8.17
N TYR A 110 8.31 -6.71 8.57
CA TYR A 110 7.75 -6.89 9.91
C TYR A 110 6.69 -5.85 10.28
N ALA A 111 5.97 -5.33 9.28
CA ALA A 111 4.88 -4.38 9.48
C ALA A 111 3.63 -4.80 8.69
N PHE A 112 2.46 -4.45 9.21
CA PHE A 112 1.17 -4.76 8.57
C PHE A 112 1.01 -4.17 7.17
N LYS A 113 1.79 -3.12 6.84
CA LYS A 113 1.77 -2.45 5.54
C LYS A 113 2.21 -3.37 4.40
N ASP A 114 2.96 -4.43 4.70
CA ASP A 114 3.37 -5.44 3.71
C ASP A 114 2.15 -6.11 3.04
N LEU A 115 1.05 -6.32 3.79
CA LEU A 115 -0.14 -7.02 3.30
C LEU A 115 -0.80 -6.30 2.12
N SER A 116 -0.90 -4.97 2.19
CA SER A 116 -1.52 -4.18 1.14
C SER A 116 -0.51 -3.73 0.08
N LEU A 117 0.68 -3.26 0.49
CA LEU A 117 1.64 -2.69 -0.46
C LEU A 117 2.21 -3.74 -1.42
N CYS A 118 2.39 -4.99 -0.99
CA CYS A 118 2.82 -6.07 -1.89
C CYS A 118 1.76 -6.34 -2.98
N CYS A 119 0.47 -6.39 -2.62
CA CYS A 119 -0.62 -6.56 -3.58
C CYS A 119 -0.71 -5.36 -4.54
N THR A 120 -0.68 -4.13 -4.01
CA THR A 120 -0.72 -2.89 -4.80
C THR A 120 0.42 -2.84 -5.81
N ALA A 121 1.64 -3.22 -5.42
CA ALA A 121 2.78 -3.25 -6.32
C ALA A 121 2.63 -4.28 -7.44
N GLN A 122 2.02 -5.45 -7.18
CA GLN A 122 1.73 -6.43 -8.22
C GLN A 122 0.72 -5.87 -9.24
N PHE A 123 -0.34 -5.22 -8.77
CA PHE A 123 -1.33 -4.59 -9.66
C PHE A 123 -0.72 -3.45 -10.49
N LEU A 124 0.08 -2.58 -9.88
CA LEU A 124 0.78 -1.51 -10.58
C LEU A 124 1.66 -2.09 -11.69
N GLN A 125 2.52 -3.06 -11.36
CA GLN A 125 3.42 -3.68 -12.33
C GLN A 125 2.65 -4.33 -13.49
N TYR A 126 1.58 -5.08 -13.21
CA TYR A 126 0.74 -5.69 -14.25
C TYR A 126 0.23 -4.68 -15.27
N PHE A 127 -0.36 -3.56 -14.81
CA PHE A 127 -0.89 -2.54 -15.71
C PHE A 127 0.21 -1.73 -16.41
N LEU A 128 1.32 -1.45 -15.72
CA LEU A 128 2.47 -0.76 -16.31
C LEU A 128 3.12 -1.59 -17.43
N GLU A 129 3.28 -2.89 -17.25
CA GLU A 129 3.77 -3.81 -18.28
C GLU A 129 2.84 -3.83 -19.49
N LYS A 130 1.54 -3.99 -19.27
CA LYS A 130 0.52 -3.98 -20.33
C LYS A 130 0.52 -2.67 -21.13
N ARG A 131 0.76 -1.55 -20.45
CA ARG A 131 0.83 -0.20 -21.06
C ARG A 131 2.22 0.15 -21.60
N LYS A 132 3.25 -0.67 -21.36
CA LYS A 132 4.66 -0.36 -21.63
C LYS A 132 5.06 1.01 -21.06
N LYS A 133 4.63 1.28 -19.82
CA LYS A 133 4.91 2.53 -19.11
C LYS A 133 5.84 2.29 -17.94
N HIS A 134 6.51 3.37 -17.55
CA HIS A 134 7.37 3.44 -16.39
C HIS A 134 6.87 4.56 -15.47
N ILE A 135 6.94 4.36 -14.15
CA ILE A 135 6.62 5.39 -13.16
C ILE A 135 7.72 5.55 -12.12
N THR A 136 7.76 6.72 -11.50
CA THR A 136 8.58 6.97 -10.31
C THR A 136 7.65 7.26 -9.14
N VAL A 137 7.76 6.47 -8.07
CA VAL A 137 6.98 6.62 -6.84
C VAL A 137 7.82 7.42 -5.84
N VAL A 138 7.29 8.53 -5.35
CA VAL A 138 7.94 9.34 -4.31
C VAL A 138 7.19 9.14 -2.98
N VAL A 139 7.91 8.72 -1.95
CA VAL A 139 7.34 8.38 -0.63
C VAL A 139 8.00 9.21 0.45
N GLY A 140 7.23 10.04 1.15
CA GLY A 140 7.61 10.56 2.46
C GLY A 140 7.24 9.56 3.56
N THR A 141 8.17 9.21 4.44
CA THR A 141 7.94 8.21 5.50
C THR A 141 8.50 8.65 6.85
N SER A 142 7.95 8.14 7.94
CA SER A 142 8.54 8.20 9.29
C SER A 142 9.14 6.87 9.74
N GLY A 143 9.19 5.87 8.86
CA GLY A 143 9.73 4.53 9.13
C GLY A 143 9.10 3.47 8.24
N ASP A 144 8.23 2.63 8.83
CA ASP A 144 7.73 1.37 8.24
C ASP A 144 7.12 1.49 6.84
N THR A 145 6.41 2.58 6.54
CA THR A 145 5.79 2.78 5.22
C THR A 145 6.83 2.80 4.10
N GLY A 146 8.00 3.37 4.38
CA GLY A 146 9.12 3.43 3.43
C GLY A 146 9.73 2.06 3.20
N SER A 147 9.99 1.31 4.28
CA SER A 147 10.46 -0.07 4.20
C SER A 147 9.51 -0.92 3.35
N ALA A 148 8.21 -0.91 3.66
CA ALA A 148 7.21 -1.72 2.97
C ALA A 148 7.01 -1.30 1.50
N ALA A 149 7.10 0.01 1.19
CA ALA A 149 7.02 0.51 -0.18
C ALA A 149 8.27 0.13 -1.01
N ILE A 150 9.47 0.23 -0.44
CA ILE A 150 10.71 -0.23 -1.10
C ILE A 150 10.59 -1.73 -1.35
N GLU A 151 10.22 -2.48 -0.32
CA GLU A 151 10.17 -3.93 -0.40
C GLU A 151 9.18 -4.43 -1.47
N SER A 152 8.07 -3.73 -1.67
CA SER A 152 7.05 -4.13 -2.63
C SER A 152 7.45 -3.92 -4.09
N VAL A 153 8.36 -2.98 -4.37
CA VAL A 153 8.77 -2.62 -5.76
C VAL A 153 10.26 -2.84 -6.04
N GLN A 154 11.06 -3.27 -5.07
CA GLN A 154 12.50 -3.47 -5.27
C GLN A 154 12.78 -4.48 -6.40
N GLY A 155 13.57 -4.09 -7.39
CA GLY A 155 13.86 -4.90 -8.59
C GLY A 155 12.77 -4.88 -9.67
N ALA A 156 11.68 -4.12 -9.50
CA ALA A 156 10.71 -3.88 -10.56
C ALA A 156 11.36 -3.12 -11.73
N LYS A 157 11.04 -3.52 -12.97
CA LYS A 157 11.64 -2.93 -14.19
C LYS A 157 10.97 -1.63 -14.65
N ASN A 158 9.76 -1.38 -14.17
CA ASN A 158 8.88 -0.31 -14.62
C ASN A 158 8.50 0.66 -13.49
N VAL A 159 9.16 0.54 -12.33
CA VAL A 159 8.94 1.37 -11.17
C VAL A 159 10.27 1.74 -10.53
N ASP A 160 10.57 3.03 -10.51
CA ASP A 160 11.57 3.58 -9.59
C ASP A 160 10.89 4.03 -8.31
N ILE A 161 11.58 3.93 -7.17
CA ILE A 161 11.11 4.46 -5.90
C ILE A 161 12.13 5.41 -5.27
N ILE A 162 11.64 6.58 -4.86
CA ILE A 162 12.38 7.59 -4.12
C ILE A 162 11.74 7.70 -2.74
N VAL A 163 12.49 7.35 -1.70
CA VAL A 163 12.04 7.45 -0.30
C VAL A 163 12.76 8.60 0.41
N LEU A 164 11.96 9.51 0.96
CA LEU A 164 12.41 10.62 1.78
C LEU A 164 12.21 10.25 3.25
N LEU A 165 13.31 10.03 3.98
CA LEU A 165 13.29 9.71 5.40
C LEU A 165 13.79 10.89 6.25
N PRO A 166 13.11 11.27 7.33
CA PRO A 166 13.56 12.32 8.23
C PRO A 166 14.76 11.83 9.04
N LYS A 167 15.90 12.51 8.89
CA LYS A 167 17.17 12.10 9.50
C LYS A 167 17.04 12.07 11.02
N GLY A 168 17.41 10.93 11.64
CA GLY A 168 17.38 10.75 13.09
C GLY A 168 15.99 10.64 13.71
N ARG A 169 14.92 10.52 12.91
CA ARG A 169 13.53 10.41 13.38
C ARG A 169 12.91 9.03 13.20
N CYS A 170 13.65 8.09 12.61
CA CYS A 170 13.26 6.68 12.47
C CYS A 170 14.10 5.81 13.43
N THR A 171 13.57 4.65 13.83
CA THR A 171 14.39 3.67 14.56
C THR A 171 15.52 3.15 13.67
N LYS A 172 16.59 2.64 14.29
CA LYS A 172 17.74 2.12 13.53
C LYS A 172 17.36 0.96 12.61
N ILE A 173 16.44 0.10 13.06
CA ILE A 173 15.96 -1.05 12.27
C ILE A 173 15.22 -0.56 11.02
N GLN A 174 14.31 0.41 11.15
CA GLN A 174 13.58 0.98 10.02
C GLN A 174 14.51 1.69 9.03
N GLU A 175 15.46 2.48 9.54
CA GLU A 175 16.47 3.12 8.69
C GLU A 175 17.28 2.08 7.90
N LEU A 176 17.72 1.00 8.55
CA LEU A 176 18.47 -0.08 7.89
C LEU A 176 17.63 -0.82 6.86
N GLN A 177 16.35 -1.13 7.15
CA GLN A 177 15.45 -1.75 6.18
C GLN A 177 15.29 -0.94 4.89
N MET A 178 15.42 0.39 4.96
CA MET A 178 15.38 1.23 3.77
C MET A 178 16.76 1.38 3.12
N THR A 179 17.80 1.71 3.90
CA THR A 179 19.11 2.12 3.38
C THR A 179 20.03 0.96 2.96
N THR A 180 19.69 -0.29 3.31
CA THR A 180 20.49 -1.47 2.95
C THR A 180 19.99 -2.23 1.73
N VAL A 181 18.91 -1.77 1.10
CA VAL A 181 18.39 -2.35 -0.14
C VAL A 181 19.21 -1.83 -1.33
N LEU A 182 20.13 -2.65 -1.82
CA LEU A 182 21.02 -2.32 -2.94
C LEU A 182 20.41 -2.76 -4.28
N ARG A 183 19.37 -2.05 -4.73
CA ARG A 183 18.71 -2.25 -6.02
C ARG A 183 18.76 -0.97 -6.84
N GLU A 184 18.94 -1.10 -8.15
CA GLU A 184 19.10 0.05 -9.06
C GLU A 184 17.91 1.00 -9.04
N ASN A 185 16.69 0.46 -8.92
CA ASN A 185 15.45 1.22 -8.92
C ASN A 185 15.05 1.81 -7.54
N VAL A 186 15.93 1.70 -6.54
CA VAL A 186 15.65 2.14 -5.16
C VAL A 186 16.58 3.29 -4.79
N HIS A 187 15.98 4.43 -4.42
CA HIS A 187 16.71 5.62 -4.03
C HIS A 187 16.20 6.12 -2.67
N VAL A 188 17.12 6.28 -1.71
CA VAL A 188 16.78 6.66 -0.34
C VAL A 188 17.54 7.93 0.04
N PHE A 189 16.80 8.96 0.45
CA PHE A 189 17.34 10.27 0.81
C PHE A 189 16.98 10.64 2.24
N GLY A 190 18.00 10.99 3.03
CA GLY A 190 17.84 11.59 4.35
C GLY A 190 17.50 13.07 4.24
N VAL A 191 16.34 13.48 4.77
CA VAL A 191 15.89 14.87 4.79
C VAL A 191 16.10 15.46 6.17
N CYS A 192 16.74 16.64 6.24
CA CYS A 192 16.85 17.41 7.46
C CYS A 192 15.52 18.13 7.74
N THR A 193 14.79 17.71 8.77
CA THR A 193 13.61 18.44 9.24
C THR A 193 14.08 19.62 10.08
N TYR A 194 14.01 20.84 9.55
CA TYR A 194 14.15 22.05 10.37
C TYR A 194 12.87 22.24 11.18
N SER A 195 12.97 22.37 12.51
CA SER A 195 11.84 22.92 13.27
C SER A 195 11.78 24.41 12.92
N ALA A 196 10.67 24.87 12.36
CA ALA A 196 10.43 26.29 12.19
C ALA A 196 10.56 26.98 13.56
N GLN A 197 11.67 27.68 13.80
CA GLN A 197 11.63 28.78 14.75
C GLN A 197 10.70 29.84 14.16
N LYS A 198 9.82 30.42 14.98
CA LYS A 198 8.84 31.43 14.55
C LYS A 198 9.53 32.51 13.70
N GLY A 199 9.22 32.56 12.40
CA GLY A 199 9.50 33.72 11.56
C GLY A 199 10.36 33.53 10.30
N GLU A 200 10.95 32.36 10.05
CA GLU A 200 11.75 32.14 8.83
C GLU A 200 11.14 31.06 7.91
N VAL A 201 11.01 31.39 6.62
CA VAL A 201 10.65 30.44 5.56
C VAL A 201 11.95 29.82 5.02
N PRO A 202 12.21 28.52 5.22
CA PRO A 202 13.46 27.90 4.79
C PRO A 202 13.51 27.68 3.26
N PRO A 203 14.72 27.67 2.66
CA PRO A 203 14.91 27.63 1.19
C PRO A 203 14.63 26.28 0.52
N CYS A 204 14.34 25.21 1.28
CA CYS A 204 14.04 23.88 0.75
C CYS A 204 12.73 23.32 1.34
N GLN A 205 11.58 23.80 0.86
CA GLN A 205 10.29 23.17 1.15
C GLN A 205 10.05 21.97 0.22
N LEU A 206 10.61 20.81 0.56
CA LEU A 206 9.94 19.54 0.27
C LEU A 206 9.12 19.20 1.50
N THR A 207 8.03 19.94 1.71
CA THR A 207 7.05 19.64 2.75
C THR A 207 6.24 18.43 2.29
N CYS A 208 6.83 17.24 2.39
CA CYS A 208 6.01 16.04 2.52
C CYS A 208 5.31 16.18 3.87
N HIS A 209 4.07 16.69 3.87
CA HIS A 209 3.18 16.57 5.01
C HIS A 209 2.87 15.09 5.22
N ILE A 210 3.80 14.39 5.87
CA ILE A 210 3.59 13.04 6.40
C ILE A 210 2.63 13.27 7.56
N GLY A 211 1.34 13.12 7.29
CA GLY A 211 0.27 13.34 8.24
C GLY A 211 0.39 12.39 9.42
N THR A 212 1.03 12.86 10.48
CA THR A 212 0.85 12.34 11.82
C THR A 212 0.34 13.49 12.68
N GLU A 213 -0.83 13.25 13.29
CA GLU A 213 -1.50 14.04 14.33
C GLU A 213 -2.58 15.04 13.89
N GLY A 214 -3.82 14.74 14.33
CA GLY A 214 -4.51 15.58 15.31
C GLY A 214 -4.97 16.96 14.85
N ARG A 215 -6.30 17.12 14.80
CA ARG A 215 -7.01 18.41 14.71
C ARG A 215 -6.28 19.55 15.43
N THR A 216 -6.16 20.69 14.75
CA THR A 216 -6.59 21.98 15.30
C THR A 216 -7.10 22.85 14.17
N SER A 217 -8.41 23.10 14.22
CA SER A 217 -9.08 24.21 13.55
C SER A 217 -8.43 25.54 13.92
N THR A 218 -8.23 26.43 12.94
CA THR A 218 -8.53 27.87 13.11
C THR A 218 -8.53 28.55 11.74
N LEU A 219 -9.71 29.11 11.42
CA LEU A 219 -10.08 30.15 10.45
C LEU A 219 -9.38 30.19 9.08
#